data_AF-A0A524HYA0-F1
#
_entry.id   AF-A0A524HYA0-F1
#
_cell.length_a   1.000
_cell.length_b   1.000
_cell.length_c   1.000
_cell.angle_alpha   90.00
_cell.angle_beta   90.00
_cell.angle_gamma   90.00
#
_symmetry.space_group_name_H-M   'P 1'
#
loop_
_entity.id
_entity.type
_entity.pdbx_description
1 polymer ?
#
loop_
_entity_poly.entity_id
_entity_poly.type
_entity_poly.pdbx_seq_one_letter_code
_entity_poly.pdbx_strand_id
1 'polypeptide(L)'
;MKEINIDPITRLEGHGSVSIFLNDQGEVENAYLKVPELRGFEAFCVGRPAELMPILTTRICGVCPVAHHYASVKALDAAFQVAPPSAAKKLRELQYMGYISYDHTLHFYYLGGPDFIVGPDAP
;
A
#
# COMPACT_ATOMS: atom_id res chain seq x y z
N MET A 1 -4.14 33.40 6.45
CA MET A 1 -3.90 31.97 6.15
C MET A 1 -4.92 31.10 6.86
N LYS A 2 -5.80 30.44 6.09
CA LYS A 2 -6.83 29.52 6.60
C LYS A 2 -6.29 28.09 6.53
N GLU A 3 -6.49 27.30 7.59
CA GLU A 3 -6.11 25.88 7.61
C GLU A 3 -7.35 24.99 7.43
N ILE A 4 -7.24 23.95 6.60
CA ILE A 4 -8.16 22.83 6.49
C ILE A 4 -7.42 21.59 6.98
N ASN A 5 -7.93 20.93 8.01
CA ASN A 5 -7.37 19.68 8.52
C ASN A 5 -8.33 18.52 8.25
N ILE A 6 -7.84 17.49 7.55
CA ILE A 6 -8.57 16.25 7.30
C ILE A 6 -7.91 15.16 8.16
N ASP A 7 -8.58 14.80 9.25
CA ASP A 7 -8.11 13.82 10.22
C ASP A 7 -9.31 13.06 10.82
N PRO A 8 -9.49 11.76 10.51
CA PRO A 8 -8.65 10.92 9.66
C PRO A 8 -8.92 11.13 8.16
N ILE A 9 -7.92 10.84 7.32
CA ILE A 9 -8.19 10.51 5.91
C ILE A 9 -8.84 9.11 5.91
N THR A 10 -9.98 8.96 5.23
CA THR A 10 -10.74 7.70 5.16
C THR A 10 -10.63 7.06 3.77
N ARG A 11 -11.11 5.82 3.62
CA ARG A 11 -11.04 5.03 2.37
C ARG A 11 -9.59 4.81 1.87
N LEU A 12 -8.66 4.60 2.80
CA LEU A 12 -7.30 4.14 2.54
C LEU A 12 -6.92 3.01 3.49
N GLU A 13 -5.78 2.38 3.24
CA GLU A 13 -5.14 1.46 4.19
C GLU A 13 -4.17 2.22 5.08
N GLY A 14 -4.22 1.95 6.39
CA GLY A 14 -3.38 2.60 7.38
C GLY A 14 -4.00 3.86 7.97
N HIS A 15 -3.15 4.73 8.53
CA HIS A 15 -3.56 5.99 9.13
C HIS A 15 -2.83 7.16 8.48
N GLY A 16 -3.57 8.23 8.24
CA GLY A 16 -2.99 9.49 7.77
C GLY A 16 -3.90 10.67 8.03
N SER A 17 -3.28 11.85 8.12
CA SER A 17 -3.98 13.14 8.11
C SER A 17 -3.32 14.11 7.14
N VAL A 18 -4.10 15.04 6.60
CA VAL A 18 -3.58 16.11 5.74
C VAL A 18 -3.99 17.47 6.26
N SER A 19 -3.00 18.35 6.48
CA SER A 19 -3.21 19.77 6.78
C SER A 19 -2.97 20.57 5.50
N ILE A 20 -3.95 21.37 5.08
CA ILE A 20 -3.93 22.19 3.86
C ILE A 20 -4.04 23.66 4.27
N PHE A 21 -3.10 24.48 3.84
CA PHE A 21 -3.03 25.91 4.15
C PHE A 21 -3.41 26.70 2.90
N LEU A 22 -4.40 27.58 3.02
CA LEU A 22 -4.89 28.43 1.94
C LEU A 22 -4.35 29.86 2.06
N ASN A 23 -3.95 30.42 0.92
CA ASN A 23 -3.62 31.84 0.79
C ASN A 23 -4.88 32.72 0.87
N ASP A 24 -4.71 34.04 0.79
CA ASP A 24 -5.83 34.99 0.89
C ASP A 24 -6.78 34.92 -0.32
N GLN A 25 -6.33 34.36 -1.45
CA GLN A 25 -7.15 34.09 -2.65
C GLN A 25 -7.95 32.78 -2.53
N GLY A 26 -7.74 31.99 -1.47
CA GLY A 26 -8.37 30.70 -1.26
C GLY A 26 -7.71 29.53 -2.00
N GLU A 27 -6.53 29.73 -2.59
CA GLU A 27 -5.76 28.69 -3.26
C GLU A 27 -4.84 27.97 -2.26
N VAL A 28 -4.49 26.72 -2.57
CA VAL A 28 -3.56 25.93 -1.75
C VAL A 28 -2.16 26.53 -1.83
N GLU A 29 -1.66 27.04 -0.71
CA GLU A 29 -0.29 27.54 -0.56
C GLU A 29 0.65 26.42 -0.08
N ASN A 30 0.19 25.59 0.86
CA ASN A 30 0.94 24.44 1.38
C ASN A 30 0.02 23.27 1.73
N ALA A 31 0.54 22.05 1.70
CA ALA A 31 -0.12 20.86 2.20
C ALA A 31 0.89 19.90 2.86
N TYR A 32 0.50 19.29 3.98
CA TYR A 32 1.34 18.38 4.75
C TYR A 32 0.61 17.07 4.98
N LEU A 33 1.15 15.98 4.43
CA LEU A 33 0.72 14.61 4.74
C LEU A 33 1.45 14.12 5.99
N LYS A 34 0.68 13.67 6.98
CA LYS A 34 1.17 13.05 8.21
C LYS A 34 0.78 11.58 8.19
N VAL A 35 1.77 10.69 8.25
CA VAL A 35 1.58 9.24 8.38
C VAL A 35 2.15 8.82 9.74
N PRO A 36 1.32 8.70 10.79
CA PRO A 36 1.81 8.44 12.15
C PRO A 36 2.16 6.97 12.42
N GLU A 37 1.96 6.07 11.45
CA GLU A 37 2.15 4.64 11.68
C GLU A 37 3.61 4.20 11.62
N LEU A 38 4.03 3.45 12.63
CA LEU A 38 5.27 2.71 12.64
C LEU A 38 5.07 1.35 13.32
N ARG A 39 5.39 0.27 12.61
CA ARG A 39 5.43 -1.08 13.17
C ARG A 39 6.85 -1.66 13.25
N GLY A 40 7.80 -1.13 12.47
CA GLY A 40 9.20 -1.54 12.51
C GLY A 40 9.45 -2.96 12.01
N PHE A 41 8.79 -3.39 10.93
CA PHE A 41 8.91 -4.75 10.39
C PHE A 41 10.35 -5.18 10.10
N GLU A 42 11.22 -4.25 9.72
CA GLU A 42 12.63 -4.50 9.46
C GLU A 42 13.36 -5.02 10.71
N ALA A 43 13.04 -4.48 11.89
CA ALA A 43 13.60 -4.94 13.16
C ALA A 43 13.16 -6.39 13.47
N PHE A 44 11.94 -6.78 13.08
CA PHE A 44 11.48 -8.15 13.23
C PHE A 44 12.21 -9.14 12.32
N CYS A 45 12.80 -8.68 11.22
CA CYS A 45 13.57 -9.52 10.29
C CYS A 45 14.95 -9.90 10.84
N VAL A 46 15.55 -9.04 11.69
CA VAL A 46 16.92 -9.22 12.18
C VAL A 46 17.05 -10.52 12.98
N GLY A 47 18.07 -11.31 12.64
CA GLY A 47 18.38 -12.58 13.32
C GLY A 47 17.44 -13.75 13.00
N ARG A 48 16.47 -13.57 12.10
CA ARG A 48 15.59 -14.66 11.66
C ARG A 48 16.13 -15.38 10.42
N PRO A 49 15.78 -16.66 10.22
CA PRO A 49 16.01 -17.34 8.95
C PRO A 49 15.40 -16.57 7.79
N ALA A 50 16.17 -16.38 6.72
CA ALA A 50 15.79 -15.57 5.57
C ALA A 50 14.56 -16.15 4.85
N GLU A 51 14.40 -17.47 4.87
CA GLU A 51 13.30 -18.23 4.29
C GLU A 51 11.93 -17.91 4.93
N LEU A 52 11.92 -17.28 6.11
CA LEU A 52 10.68 -16.81 6.75
C LEU A 52 10.20 -15.47 6.20
N MET A 53 11.05 -14.72 5.49
CA MET A 53 10.72 -13.38 5.01
C MET A 53 9.47 -13.36 4.12
N PRO A 54 9.24 -14.31 3.19
CA PRO A 54 8.03 -14.34 2.37
C PRO A 54 6.73 -14.56 3.14
N ILE A 55 6.80 -14.94 4.41
CA ILE A 55 5.64 -15.07 5.30
C ILE A 55 5.53 -13.83 6.17
N LEU A 56 6.64 -13.39 6.74
CA LEU A 56 6.67 -12.27 7.69
C LEU A 56 6.35 -10.94 7.02
N THR A 57 6.97 -10.64 5.88
CA THR A 57 6.81 -9.33 5.21
C THR A 57 5.41 -9.11 4.65
N THR A 58 4.63 -10.16 4.40
CA THR A 58 3.24 -10.01 3.90
C THR A 58 2.31 -9.42 4.95
N ARG A 59 2.74 -9.34 6.22
CA ARG A 59 1.98 -8.69 7.29
C ARG A 59 2.26 -7.19 7.34
N ILE A 60 3.14 -6.67 6.48
CA ILE A 60 3.32 -5.23 6.30
C ILE A 60 2.01 -4.63 5.79
N CYS A 61 1.38 -5.16 4.76
CA CYS A 61 0.09 -4.62 4.29
C CYS A 61 -0.89 -5.74 3.99
N GLY A 62 -2.12 -5.61 4.51
CA GLY A 62 -3.21 -6.55 4.25
C GLY A 62 -3.89 -6.35 2.90
N VAL A 63 -3.73 -5.17 2.28
CA VAL A 63 -4.26 -4.86 0.94
C VAL A 63 -3.30 -5.34 -0.15
N CYS A 64 -1.98 -5.11 0.01
CA CYS A 64 -0.95 -5.56 -0.94
C CYS A 64 -0.01 -6.68 -0.44
N PRO A 65 -0.51 -7.74 0.25
CA PRO A 65 0.35 -8.75 0.88
C PRO A 65 1.17 -9.56 -0.14
N VAL A 66 0.61 -9.76 -1.34
CA VAL A 66 1.26 -10.51 -2.44
C VAL A 66 2.47 -9.75 -2.98
N ALA A 67 2.45 -8.42 -3.00
CA ALA A 67 3.60 -7.63 -3.42
C ALA A 67 4.78 -7.80 -2.46
N HIS A 68 4.54 -7.78 -1.15
CA HIS A 68 5.58 -8.04 -0.15
C HIS A 68 6.11 -9.49 -0.20
N HIS A 69 5.22 -10.46 -0.41
CA HIS A 69 5.61 -11.85 -0.65
C HIS A 69 6.55 -11.96 -1.85
N TYR A 70 6.15 -11.40 -2.99
CA TYR A 70 6.89 -11.48 -4.25
C TYR A 70 8.24 -10.77 -4.16
N ALA A 71 8.29 -9.59 -3.54
CA ALA A 71 9.53 -8.85 -3.31
C ALA A 71 10.50 -9.65 -2.43
N SER A 72 10.01 -10.23 -1.34
CA SER A 72 10.84 -11.04 -0.44
C SER A 72 11.39 -12.29 -1.13
N VAL A 73 10.56 -13.01 -1.89
CA VAL A 73 11.00 -14.20 -2.62
C VAL A 73 12.06 -13.83 -3.67
N LYS A 74 11.90 -12.72 -4.40
CA LYS A 74 12.93 -12.25 -5.35
C LYS A 74 14.24 -11.87 -4.66
N ALA A 75 14.16 -11.26 -3.47
CA ALA A 75 15.35 -10.95 -2.68
C ALA A 75 16.10 -12.23 -2.25
N LEU A 76 15.37 -13.29 -1.87
CA LEU A 76 15.97 -14.58 -1.54
C LEU A 76 16.58 -15.28 -2.76
N ASP A 77 15.88 -15.29 -3.91
CA ASP A 77 16.43 -15.85 -5.15
C ASP A 77 17.78 -15.20 -5.49
N ALA A 78 17.87 -13.87 -5.34
CA ALA A 78 19.11 -13.11 -5.55
C ALA A 78 20.18 -13.43 -4.49
N ALA A 79 19.81 -13.49 -3.21
CA ALA A 79 20.74 -13.78 -2.12
C ALA A 79 21.35 -15.18 -2.22
N PHE A 80 20.55 -16.18 -2.60
CA PHE A 80 20.99 -17.56 -2.81
C PHE A 80 21.55 -17.83 -4.21
N GLN A 81 21.52 -16.84 -5.10
CA GLN A 81 21.98 -16.95 -6.50
C GLN A 81 21.29 -18.10 -7.26
N VAL A 82 19.99 -18.29 -7.02
CA VAL A 82 19.19 -19.35 -7.63
C VAL A 82 18.26 -18.80 -8.71
N ALA A 83 18.13 -19.56 -9.79
CA ALA A 83 17.14 -19.31 -10.83
C ALA A 83 15.95 -20.27 -10.63
N PRO A 84 14.75 -19.78 -10.28
CA PRO A 84 13.59 -20.66 -10.12
C PRO A 84 13.22 -21.30 -11.46
N PRO A 85 12.72 -22.55 -11.47
CA PRO A 85 12.29 -23.23 -12.68
C PRO A 85 11.12 -22.47 -13.34
N SER A 86 10.94 -22.69 -14.65
CA SER A 86 9.90 -21.98 -15.42
C SER A 86 8.51 -22.10 -14.81
N ALA A 87 8.14 -23.28 -14.30
CA ALA A 87 6.86 -23.49 -13.63
C ALA A 87 6.68 -22.58 -12.40
N ALA A 88 7.72 -22.44 -11.56
CA ALA A 88 7.67 -21.55 -10.40
C ALA A 88 7.54 -20.08 -10.80
N LYS A 89 8.29 -19.63 -11.82
CA LYS A 89 8.17 -18.25 -12.35
C LYS A 89 6.74 -17.93 -12.81
N LYS A 90 6.14 -18.83 -13.59
CA LYS A 90 4.78 -18.69 -14.11
C LYS A 90 3.73 -18.67 -13.00
N LEU A 91 3.86 -19.53 -11.98
CA LEU A 91 2.94 -19.53 -10.85
C LEU A 91 3.01 -18.23 -10.04
N ARG A 92 4.23 -17.74 -9.80
CA ARG A 92 4.42 -16.46 -9.09
C ARG A 92 3.84 -15.29 -9.90
N GLU A 93 4.05 -15.28 -11.21
CA GLU A 93 3.47 -14.26 -12.11
C GLU A 93 1.93 -14.32 -12.13
N LEU A 94 1.35 -15.51 -12.25
CA LEU A 94 -0.09 -15.71 -12.19
C LEU A 94 -0.69 -15.17 -10.88
N GLN A 95 -0.06 -15.46 -9.74
CA GLN A 95 -0.49 -14.94 -8.45
C GLN A 95 -0.41 -13.40 -8.41
N TYR A 96 0.67 -12.82 -8.94
CA TYR A 96 0.85 -11.37 -8.95
C TYR A 96 -0.18 -10.67 -9.86
N MET A 97 -0.47 -11.23 -11.03
CA MET A 97 -1.51 -10.71 -11.93
C MET A 97 -2.90 -10.78 -11.28
N GLY A 98 -3.23 -11.89 -10.62
CA GLY A 98 -4.49 -12.02 -9.87
C GLY A 98 -4.60 -10.99 -8.74
N TYR A 99 -3.50 -10.72 -8.03
CA TYR A 99 -3.43 -9.67 -7.03
C TYR A 99 -3.66 -8.27 -7.63
N ILE A 100 -3.00 -7.93 -8.75
CA ILE A 100 -3.19 -6.62 -9.41
C ILE A 100 -4.66 -6.43 -9.80
N SER A 101 -5.30 -7.43 -10.41
CA SER A 101 -6.71 -7.36 -10.76
C SER A 101 -7.60 -7.17 -9.53
N TYR A 102 -7.34 -7.92 -8.45
CA TYR A 102 -8.09 -7.79 -7.19
C TYR A 102 -7.92 -6.39 -6.56
N ASP A 103 -6.69 -5.94 -6.37
CA ASP A 103 -6.39 -4.69 -5.67
C ASP A 103 -6.92 -3.48 -6.42
N HIS A 104 -6.75 -3.44 -7.76
CA HIS A 104 -7.27 -2.35 -8.57
C HIS A 104 -8.80 -2.33 -8.62
N THR A 105 -9.45 -3.49 -8.65
CA THR A 105 -10.92 -3.57 -8.58
C THR A 105 -11.40 -3.07 -7.22
N LEU A 106 -10.74 -3.51 -6.13
CA LEU A 106 -11.07 -3.08 -4.78
C LEU A 106 -10.91 -1.56 -4.62
N HIS A 107 -9.77 -1.03 -5.03
CA HIS A 107 -9.49 0.40 -4.98
C HIS A 107 -10.52 1.19 -5.79
N PHE A 108 -10.79 0.78 -7.03
CA PHE A 108 -11.73 1.48 -7.89
C PHE A 108 -13.14 1.53 -7.30
N TYR A 109 -13.68 0.41 -6.83
CA TYR A 109 -15.09 0.39 -6.38
C TYR A 109 -15.30 0.83 -4.94
N TYR A 110 -14.38 0.49 -4.03
CA TYR A 110 -14.59 0.69 -2.60
C TYR A 110 -13.80 1.86 -2.02
N LEU A 111 -12.72 2.28 -2.67
CA LEU A 111 -11.85 3.34 -2.16
C LEU A 111 -12.04 4.64 -2.95
N GLY A 112 -11.50 4.73 -4.17
CA GLY A 112 -11.52 5.96 -4.97
C GLY A 112 -12.82 6.23 -5.73
N GLY A 113 -13.60 5.19 -6.06
CA GLY A 113 -14.84 5.33 -6.85
C GLY A 113 -15.86 6.32 -6.27
N PRO A 114 -16.15 6.31 -4.95
CA PRO A 114 -17.05 7.27 -4.33
C PRO A 114 -16.62 8.75 -4.43
N ASP A 115 -15.38 9.05 -4.82
CA ASP A 115 -14.96 10.43 -5.12
C ASP A 115 -15.53 10.96 -6.44
N PHE A 116 -15.93 10.05 -7.35
CA PHE A 116 -16.41 10.39 -8.69
C PHE A 116 -17.88 10.01 -8.92
N ILE A 117 -18.32 8.92 -8.27
CA ILE A 117 -19.66 8.38 -8.41
C ILE A 117 -20.41 8.71 -7.14
N VAL A 118 -21.08 9.87 -7.17
CA VAL A 118 -21.90 10.34 -6.07
C VAL A 118 -23.33 9.81 -6.20
N GLY A 119 -24.02 9.64 -5.07
CA GLY A 119 -25.40 9.14 -5.05
C GLY A 119 -26.39 10.10 -5.73
N PRO A 120 -27.62 9.65 -6.03
CA PRO A 120 -28.64 10.47 -6.70
C PRO A 120 -29.01 11.75 -5.94
N ASP A 121 -28.77 11.78 -4.63
CA ASP A 121 -29.04 12.92 -3.74
C ASP A 121 -27.79 13.74 -3.40
N ALA A 122 -26.67 13.51 -4.09
CA ALA A 122 -25.46 14.29 -3.87
C ALA A 122 -25.65 15.73 -4.38
N PRO A 123 -25.20 16.74 -3.62
CA PRO A 123 -25.33 18.15 -4.00
C PRO A 123 -24.61 18.52 -5.28
#